data_AF-A0A433BA61-F1
#
_entry.id   AF-A0A433BA61-F1
#
_cell.length_a   1.000
_cell.length_b   1.000
_cell.length_c   1.000
_cell.angle_alpha   90.00
_cell.angle_beta   90.00
_cell.angle_gamma   90.00
#
_symmetry.space_group_name_H-M   'P 1'
#
loop_
_entity.id
_entity.type
_entity.pdbx_description
1 polymer ?
#
loop_
_entity_poly.entity_id
_entity_poly.type
_entity_poly.pdbx_seq_one_letter_code
_entity_poly.pdbx_strand_id
1 'polypeptide(L)'
;MITQHLTENRFEYAPRYQTYHPDPADRQIECHVSPFPLNPPPMLSTGHAPLRSFIPALHRLLSFRSHMAHPHPTTPSQHITFDPSALDLFRERLASPSVIPPINFKYTEDVKEAAVLIPLCVVDGRASVLFTVRSGTMRRHKGEVSFPGGKRGRLLCATACYLEDPTLLFTALRETEEEISIPPSAIDILGESYALSNHERSLRVHPFVGFVREPLVVSQIQFNPHEVESVFALSLDYLLDPSNRTLVPFRDSGVSYPVFKTPAEVGVEVWGLTAFILDETTPIVYLAGGTPYNIGNAEL
;
A
#
# COMPACT_ATOMS: atom_id res chain seq x y z
N MET A 1 -6.00 27.92 52.93
CA MET A 1 -6.49 29.19 52.33
C MET A 1 -5.29 30.11 52.13
N ILE A 2 -5.28 30.89 51.05
CA ILE A 2 -4.17 31.70 50.48
C ILE A 2 -3.37 30.89 49.43
N THR A 3 -3.73 30.91 48.14
CA THR A 3 -3.56 31.92 47.06
C THR A 3 -2.14 31.97 46.50
N GLN A 4 -1.96 31.62 45.21
CA GLN A 4 -1.06 32.33 44.30
C GLN A 4 -1.44 32.12 42.83
N HIS A 5 -1.44 33.26 42.12
CA HIS A 5 -1.70 33.48 40.69
C HIS A 5 -0.70 32.77 39.78
N LEU A 6 -1.16 32.31 38.61
CA LEU A 6 -0.39 32.42 37.37
C LEU A 6 -1.30 32.79 36.19
N THR A 7 -0.79 33.76 35.45
CA THR A 7 -1.39 34.55 34.37
C THR A 7 -1.44 33.82 33.04
N GLU A 8 -2.48 34.12 32.28
CA GLU A 8 -2.74 33.69 30.91
C GLU A 8 -1.66 34.21 29.94
N ASN A 9 -1.11 33.31 29.12
CA ASN A 9 -0.46 33.64 27.85
C ASN A 9 -1.17 32.84 26.76
N ARG A 10 -2.16 33.44 26.10
CA ARG A 10 -2.76 32.92 24.87
C ARG A 10 -1.82 33.23 23.70
N PHE A 11 -1.25 32.20 23.10
CA PHE A 11 -0.72 32.27 21.75
C PHE A 11 -1.88 31.99 20.78
N GLU A 12 -2.33 33.02 20.07
CA GLU A 12 -3.24 32.89 18.93
C GLU A 12 -2.49 32.28 17.73
N TYR A 13 -2.87 31.06 17.34
CA TYR A 13 -2.51 30.47 16.05
C TYR A 13 -3.72 30.60 15.12
N ALA A 14 -3.61 31.43 14.08
CA ALA A 14 -4.60 31.52 13.01
C ALA A 14 -3.97 31.02 11.70
N PRO A 15 -4.46 29.93 11.09
CA PRO A 15 -4.01 29.54 9.75
C PRO A 15 -4.77 30.35 8.68
N ARG A 16 -4.03 31.13 7.89
CA ARG A 16 -4.53 31.72 6.63
C ARG A 16 -4.49 30.65 5.54
N TYR A 17 -5.65 30.09 5.18
CA TYR A 17 -5.81 29.40 3.90
C TYR A 17 -6.55 30.34 2.94
N GLN A 18 -5.92 30.67 1.82
CA GLN A 18 -6.54 31.38 0.71
C GLN A 18 -7.61 30.49 0.08
N THR A 19 -8.85 30.97 0.05
CA THR A 19 -9.98 30.31 -0.61
C THR A 19 -9.89 30.51 -2.12
N TYR A 20 -9.79 29.42 -2.88
CA TYR A 20 -9.98 29.41 -4.32
C TYR A 20 -11.48 29.45 -4.64
N HIS A 21 -11.93 30.49 -5.33
CA HIS A 21 -13.29 30.62 -5.85
C HIS A 21 -13.28 30.36 -7.37
N PRO A 22 -13.90 29.29 -7.88
CA PRO A 22 -14.10 29.13 -9.31
C PRO A 22 -15.21 30.07 -9.82
N ASP A 23 -14.96 30.68 -10.98
CA ASP A 23 -15.84 31.57 -11.72
C ASP A 23 -17.09 30.81 -12.25
N PRO A 24 -18.32 31.31 -12.06
CA PRO A 24 -19.55 30.65 -12.51
C PRO A 24 -19.81 30.68 -14.03
N ALA A 25 -18.85 31.09 -14.87
CA ALA A 25 -19.05 31.22 -16.33
C ALA A 25 -18.80 29.94 -17.17
N ASP A 26 -18.23 28.86 -16.63
CA ASP A 26 -17.93 27.65 -17.44
C ASP A 26 -19.07 26.61 -17.40
N ARG A 27 -20.22 27.00 -17.94
CA ARG A 27 -21.27 26.06 -18.37
C ARG A 27 -21.54 26.26 -19.85
N GLN A 28 -20.98 25.38 -20.68
CA GLN A 28 -21.61 24.73 -21.84
C GLN A 28 -20.53 24.22 -22.79
N ILE A 29 -20.27 22.92 -22.76
CA ILE A 29 -19.76 22.21 -23.93
C ILE A 29 -20.69 21.01 -24.14
N GLU A 30 -21.58 21.16 -25.12
CA GLU A 30 -22.42 20.09 -25.64
C GLU A 30 -21.53 19.07 -26.37
N CYS A 31 -21.43 17.85 -25.84
CA CYS A 31 -20.81 16.74 -26.55
C CYS A 31 -21.82 16.14 -27.54
N HIS A 32 -21.67 16.46 -28.83
CA HIS A 32 -22.32 15.77 -29.93
C HIS A 32 -21.80 14.33 -30.04
N VAL A 33 -22.69 13.36 -29.84
CA VAL A 33 -22.42 11.92 -30.01
C VAL A 33 -22.74 11.56 -31.46
N SER A 34 -21.74 11.20 -32.26
CA SER A 34 -21.93 10.57 -33.58
C SER A 34 -22.02 9.05 -33.45
N PRO A 35 -22.96 8.37 -34.13
CA PRO A 35 -23.10 6.92 -34.05
C PRO A 35 -22.14 6.21 -35.02
N PHE A 36 -21.31 5.29 -34.52
CA PHE A 36 -20.58 4.33 -35.34
C PHE A 36 -21.33 2.98 -35.39
N PRO A 37 -21.40 2.31 -36.56
CA PRO A 37 -22.22 1.13 -36.76
C PRO A 37 -21.60 -0.16 -36.18
N LEU A 38 -22.46 -0.99 -35.59
CA LEU A 38 -22.16 -2.36 -35.16
C LEU A 38 -22.22 -3.31 -36.37
N ASN A 39 -21.12 -4.00 -36.68
CA ASN A 39 -21.15 -5.20 -37.52
C ASN A 39 -21.09 -6.44 -36.62
N PRO A 40 -22.03 -7.40 -36.74
CA PRO A 40 -21.96 -8.67 -36.03
C PRO A 40 -21.04 -9.67 -36.76
N PRO A 41 -20.38 -10.60 -36.04
CA PRO A 41 -19.60 -11.66 -36.68
C PRO A 41 -20.50 -12.76 -37.25
N PRO A 42 -20.05 -13.51 -38.28
CA PRO A 42 -20.86 -14.52 -38.94
C PRO A 42 -20.98 -15.81 -38.13
N MET A 43 -22.16 -16.42 -38.18
CA MET A 43 -22.45 -17.77 -37.70
C MET A 43 -21.95 -18.82 -38.69
N LEU A 44 -21.36 -19.90 -38.17
CA LEU A 44 -21.12 -21.13 -38.92
C LEU A 44 -21.74 -22.34 -38.20
N SER A 45 -22.45 -23.12 -39.00
CA SER A 45 -23.32 -24.23 -38.68
C SER A 45 -22.59 -25.58 -38.72
N THR A 46 -22.89 -26.43 -37.73
CA THR A 46 -23.02 -27.91 -37.72
C THR A 46 -22.17 -28.81 -38.64
N GLY A 47 -21.50 -29.80 -38.04
CA GLY A 47 -21.05 -31.05 -38.68
C GLY A 47 -20.60 -32.10 -37.66
N HIS A 48 -21.03 -33.37 -37.84
CA HIS A 48 -20.93 -34.51 -36.91
C HIS A 48 -19.55 -35.23 -36.84
N ALA A 49 -19.16 -35.68 -35.61
CA ALA A 49 -18.50 -36.94 -35.13
C ALA A 49 -17.37 -37.69 -35.92
N PRO A 50 -16.61 -38.69 -35.37
CA PRO A 50 -16.48 -39.21 -33.98
C PRO A 50 -15.02 -39.43 -33.45
N LEU A 51 -14.97 -39.86 -32.18
CA LEU A 51 -13.88 -40.47 -31.38
C LEU A 51 -12.76 -41.25 -32.12
N ARG A 52 -11.50 -41.05 -31.68
CA ARG A 52 -10.48 -42.11 -31.53
C ARG A 52 -9.38 -41.72 -30.52
N SER A 53 -9.08 -42.71 -29.68
CA SER A 53 -8.01 -42.87 -28.70
C SER A 53 -6.62 -42.37 -29.12
N PHE A 54 -5.75 -42.03 -28.16
CA PHE A 54 -4.49 -42.76 -27.88
C PHE A 54 -3.68 -42.07 -26.75
N ILE A 55 -3.50 -42.80 -25.63
CA ILE A 55 -2.43 -42.61 -24.63
C ILE A 55 -1.20 -43.40 -25.16
N PRO A 56 0.05 -42.90 -24.96
CA PRO A 56 0.96 -43.68 -24.11
C PRO A 56 1.88 -42.84 -23.21
N ALA A 57 2.30 -43.49 -22.13
CA ALA A 57 3.13 -43.03 -21.04
C ALA A 57 4.65 -43.17 -21.31
N LEU A 58 5.42 -42.29 -20.66
CA LEU A 58 6.60 -42.54 -19.82
C LEU A 58 7.64 -43.62 -20.24
N HIS A 59 8.88 -43.22 -20.60
CA HIS A 59 10.12 -43.50 -19.83
C HIS A 59 11.45 -43.03 -20.49
N ARG A 60 12.34 -42.46 -19.64
CA ARG A 60 13.84 -42.45 -19.65
C ARG A 60 14.60 -41.78 -20.80
N LEU A 61 15.46 -40.81 -20.46
CA LEU A 61 16.89 -41.07 -20.15
C LEU A 61 17.61 -39.83 -19.59
N LEU A 62 18.24 -40.01 -18.43
CA LEU A 62 19.21 -39.10 -17.82
C LEU A 62 20.52 -39.14 -18.61
N SER A 63 21.05 -37.96 -18.94
CA SER A 63 22.44 -37.76 -19.35
C SER A 63 23.01 -36.63 -18.51
N PHE A 64 23.87 -37.02 -17.56
CA PHE A 64 24.73 -36.15 -16.77
C PHE A 64 25.73 -35.45 -17.70
N ARG A 65 25.78 -34.12 -17.68
CA ARG A 65 26.97 -33.37 -18.07
C ARG A 65 27.25 -32.30 -17.03
N SER A 66 28.24 -32.58 -16.18
CA SER A 66 28.87 -31.58 -15.32
C SER A 66 29.48 -30.49 -16.20
N HIS A 67 28.94 -29.28 -16.15
CA HIS A 67 29.68 -28.08 -16.52
C HIS A 67 30.21 -27.46 -15.23
N MET A 68 31.54 -27.40 -15.14
CA MET A 68 32.21 -26.60 -14.12
C MET A 68 31.74 -25.16 -14.29
N ALA A 69 31.04 -24.65 -13.29
CA ALA A 69 30.67 -23.25 -13.24
C ALA A 69 31.96 -22.43 -13.05
N HIS A 70 32.31 -21.62 -14.05
CA HIS A 70 33.24 -20.52 -13.84
C HIS A 70 32.64 -19.57 -12.80
N PRO A 71 33.43 -19.02 -11.86
CA PRO A 71 32.92 -18.03 -10.93
C PRO A 71 32.45 -16.81 -11.74
N HIS A 72 31.14 -16.55 -11.72
CA HIS A 72 30.61 -15.28 -12.19
C HIS A 72 31.24 -14.17 -11.35
N PRO A 73 31.72 -13.07 -11.97
CA PRO A 73 32.09 -11.88 -11.21
C PRO A 73 30.86 -11.42 -10.45
N THR A 74 30.93 -11.39 -9.12
CA THR A 74 29.90 -10.81 -8.26
C THR A 74 29.84 -9.32 -8.53
N THR A 75 28.90 -8.91 -9.39
CA THR A 75 28.45 -7.52 -9.49
C THR A 75 28.06 -7.07 -8.08
N PRO A 76 28.51 -5.90 -7.60
CA PRO A 76 28.03 -5.38 -6.32
C PRO A 76 26.51 -5.30 -6.39
N SER A 77 25.81 -5.91 -5.44
CA SER A 77 24.37 -5.81 -5.30
C SER A 77 24.00 -4.32 -5.31
N GLN A 78 23.40 -3.82 -6.40
CA GLN A 78 22.85 -2.48 -6.42
C GLN A 78 21.64 -2.50 -5.48
N HIS A 79 21.85 -2.09 -4.24
CA HIS A 79 20.76 -1.89 -3.29
C HIS A 79 19.80 -0.84 -3.82
N ILE A 80 18.50 -1.05 -3.63
CA ILE A 80 17.50 -0.05 -4.00
C ILE A 80 17.70 1.20 -3.14
N THR A 81 17.64 2.37 -3.77
CA THR A 81 17.75 3.67 -3.10
C THR A 81 16.57 4.57 -3.45
N PHE A 82 16.31 5.56 -2.60
CA PHE A 82 15.32 6.60 -2.84
C PHE A 82 15.98 7.89 -3.33
N ASP A 83 16.77 7.78 -4.40
CA ASP A 83 17.26 8.97 -5.10
C ASP A 83 16.10 9.75 -5.75
N PRO A 84 16.29 11.03 -6.13
CA PRO A 84 15.22 11.84 -6.71
C PRO A 84 14.55 11.21 -7.93
N SER A 85 15.32 10.52 -8.80
CA SER A 85 14.78 9.87 -9.99
C SER A 85 13.89 8.69 -9.63
N ALA A 86 14.27 7.88 -8.62
CA ALA A 86 13.42 6.82 -8.10
C ALA A 86 12.10 7.39 -7.54
N LEU A 87 12.16 8.48 -6.75
CA LEU A 87 10.97 9.12 -6.20
C LEU A 87 10.05 9.69 -7.29
N ASP A 88 10.60 10.23 -8.37
CA ASP A 88 9.83 10.70 -9.52
C ASP A 88 9.13 9.52 -10.23
N LEU A 89 9.79 8.38 -10.38
CA LEU A 89 9.16 7.17 -10.93
C LEU A 89 8.00 6.66 -10.06
N PHE A 90 8.09 6.74 -8.73
CA PHE A 90 6.96 6.47 -7.84
C PHE A 90 5.78 7.39 -8.16
N ARG A 91 6.03 8.71 -8.27
CA ARG A 91 4.98 9.71 -8.57
C ARG A 91 4.33 9.45 -9.93
N GLU A 92 5.13 9.25 -10.96
CA GLU A 92 4.65 8.96 -12.32
C GLU A 92 3.80 7.70 -12.33
N ARG A 93 4.24 6.66 -11.60
CA ARG A 93 3.52 5.39 -11.58
C ARG A 93 2.22 5.45 -10.80
N LEU A 94 2.19 6.12 -9.65
CA LEU A 94 0.98 6.34 -8.85
C LEU A 94 -0.01 7.29 -9.56
N ALA A 95 0.48 8.25 -10.35
CA ALA A 95 -0.37 9.13 -11.16
C ALA A 95 -0.92 8.45 -12.42
N SER A 96 -0.23 7.42 -12.92
CA SER A 96 -0.68 6.66 -14.08
C SER A 96 -1.87 5.78 -13.71
N PRO A 97 -2.91 5.67 -14.57
CA PRO A 97 -3.94 4.65 -14.40
C PRO A 97 -3.24 3.30 -14.30
N SER A 98 -3.36 2.61 -13.16
CA SER A 98 -2.67 1.35 -13.03
C SER A 98 -3.22 0.36 -14.06
N VAL A 99 -2.32 -0.53 -14.45
CA VAL A 99 -2.60 -1.59 -15.42
C VAL A 99 -3.55 -2.63 -14.82
N ILE A 100 -3.63 -2.68 -13.48
CA ILE A 100 -4.58 -3.50 -12.74
C ILE A 100 -5.85 -2.66 -12.54
N PRO A 101 -6.99 -3.02 -13.13
CA PRO A 101 -8.22 -2.28 -12.90
C PRO A 101 -8.56 -2.32 -11.40
N PRO A 102 -9.03 -1.21 -10.81
CA PRO A 102 -9.42 -1.20 -9.41
C PRO A 102 -10.49 -2.27 -9.21
N ILE A 103 -10.29 -3.11 -8.19
CA ILE A 103 -11.28 -4.13 -7.86
C ILE A 103 -12.53 -3.41 -7.38
N ASN A 104 -13.60 -3.47 -8.18
CA ASN A 104 -14.85 -2.83 -7.83
C ASN A 104 -15.56 -3.64 -6.74
N PHE A 105 -15.28 -3.30 -5.48
CA PHE A 105 -15.90 -3.96 -4.34
C PHE A 105 -17.34 -3.48 -4.16
N LYS A 106 -18.27 -4.42 -4.04
CA LYS A 106 -19.61 -4.12 -3.55
C LYS A 106 -19.55 -3.95 -2.03
N TYR A 107 -19.55 -2.69 -1.58
CA TYR A 107 -19.54 -2.34 -0.17
C TYR A 107 -20.92 -2.48 0.47
N THR A 108 -20.95 -2.59 1.80
CA THR A 108 -22.18 -2.43 2.59
C THR A 108 -22.69 -0.99 2.51
N GLU A 109 -23.98 -0.76 2.81
CA GLU A 109 -24.61 0.56 2.76
C GLU A 109 -23.89 1.59 3.66
N ASP A 110 -23.42 1.18 4.84
CA ASP A 110 -22.71 2.03 5.81
C ASP A 110 -21.17 1.86 5.73
N VAL A 111 -20.61 1.93 4.51
CA VAL A 111 -19.16 1.84 4.33
C VAL A 111 -18.45 2.98 5.07
N LYS A 112 -17.44 2.62 5.86
CA LYS A 112 -16.56 3.59 6.52
C LYS A 112 -15.33 3.81 5.66
N GLU A 113 -14.81 5.03 5.70
CA GLU A 113 -13.56 5.39 5.05
C GLU A 113 -12.42 5.38 6.07
N ALA A 114 -11.25 4.92 5.62
CA ALA A 114 -10.01 4.93 6.37
C ALA A 114 -8.86 5.24 5.42
N ALA A 115 -7.77 5.74 5.97
CA ALA A 115 -6.57 6.05 5.22
C ALA A 115 -5.34 5.57 5.98
N VAL A 116 -4.36 5.06 5.25
CA VAL A 116 -3.08 4.61 5.80
C VAL A 116 -1.94 5.23 5.00
N LEU A 117 -0.81 5.45 5.66
CA LEU A 117 0.43 5.85 5.01
C LEU A 117 1.34 4.63 4.87
N ILE A 118 1.80 4.35 3.65
CA ILE A 118 2.91 3.43 3.37
C ILE A 118 4.19 4.27 3.45
N PRO A 119 4.94 4.22 4.57
CA PRO A 119 6.05 5.13 4.80
C PRO A 119 7.33 4.51 4.21
N LEU A 120 7.73 5.00 3.04
CA LEU A 120 9.04 4.74 2.46
C LEU A 120 10.08 5.54 3.25
N CYS A 121 11.14 4.90 3.71
CA CYS A 121 12.17 5.53 4.53
C CYS A 121 13.55 4.93 4.30
N VAL A 122 14.59 5.60 4.77
CA VAL A 122 15.95 5.05 4.80
C VAL A 122 16.29 4.64 6.22
N VAL A 123 16.60 3.36 6.45
CA VAL A 123 17.05 2.83 7.74
C VAL A 123 18.36 2.12 7.52
N ASP A 124 19.39 2.44 8.32
CA ASP A 124 20.75 1.90 8.19
C ASP A 124 21.31 1.97 6.75
N GLY A 125 21.01 3.07 6.05
CA GLY A 125 21.41 3.31 4.66
C GLY A 125 20.65 2.50 3.61
N ARG A 126 19.58 1.79 3.99
CA ARG A 126 18.77 0.95 3.10
C ARG A 126 17.38 1.53 2.88
N ALA A 127 16.94 1.57 1.63
CA ALA A 127 15.56 1.86 1.28
C ALA A 127 14.64 0.81 1.92
N SER A 128 13.66 1.27 2.69
CA SER A 128 12.85 0.44 3.58
C SER A 128 11.41 0.92 3.63
N VAL A 129 10.53 0.08 4.15
CA VAL A 129 9.14 0.42 4.52
C VAL A 129 9.00 0.30 6.03
N LEU A 130 8.41 1.31 6.66
CA LEU A 130 8.14 1.34 8.08
C LEU A 130 6.77 0.72 8.40
N PHE A 131 6.72 -0.06 9.48
CA PHE A 131 5.51 -0.74 9.97
C PHE A 131 5.30 -0.50 11.46
N THR A 132 4.05 -0.56 11.88
CA THR A 132 3.64 -0.59 13.30
C THR A 132 3.11 -1.97 13.67
N VAL A 133 3.33 -2.38 14.92
CA VAL A 133 2.62 -3.50 15.53
C VAL A 133 1.57 -2.92 16.46
N ARG A 134 0.31 -3.28 16.24
CA ARG A 134 -0.81 -2.73 17.02
C ARG A 134 -0.79 -3.22 18.46
N SER A 135 -1.05 -2.32 19.40
CA SER A 135 -1.05 -2.64 20.84
C SER A 135 -1.98 -3.79 21.19
N GLY A 136 -1.48 -4.76 21.98
CA GLY A 136 -2.28 -5.86 22.54
C GLY A 136 -3.48 -5.41 23.40
N THR A 137 -3.56 -4.13 23.75
CA THR A 137 -4.67 -3.55 24.53
C THR A 137 -5.85 -3.10 23.66
N MET A 138 -5.68 -2.98 22.34
CA MET A 138 -6.71 -2.47 21.43
C MET A 138 -7.88 -3.44 21.26
N ARG A 139 -9.11 -2.94 21.04
CA ARG A 139 -10.29 -3.81 20.93
C ARG A 139 -10.30 -4.74 19.71
N ARG A 140 -9.54 -4.43 18.66
CA ARG A 140 -9.47 -5.19 17.40
C ARG A 140 -8.04 -5.22 16.88
N HIS A 141 -7.70 -6.29 16.15
CA HIS A 141 -6.42 -6.44 15.44
C HIS A 141 -5.20 -6.34 16.36
N LYS A 142 -5.28 -6.96 17.54
CA LYS A 142 -4.22 -6.93 18.57
C LYS A 142 -2.98 -7.65 18.06
N GLY A 143 -1.81 -7.00 18.14
CA GLY A 143 -0.54 -7.58 17.71
C GLY A 143 -0.41 -7.76 16.19
N GLU A 144 -1.36 -7.28 15.40
CA GLU A 144 -1.27 -7.33 13.94
C GLU A 144 -0.33 -6.23 13.44
N VAL A 145 0.43 -6.54 12.38
CA VAL A 145 1.23 -5.56 11.66
C VAL A 145 0.32 -4.66 10.83
N SER A 146 0.52 -3.35 10.94
CA SER A 146 -0.19 -2.34 10.16
C SER A 146 0.75 -1.27 9.61
N PHE A 147 0.26 -0.60 8.56
CA PHE A 147 0.72 0.74 8.26
C PHE A 147 0.12 1.74 9.24
N PRO A 148 0.82 2.84 9.56
CA PRO A 148 0.23 3.91 10.36
C PRO A 148 -0.99 4.50 9.64
N GLY A 149 -2.08 4.69 10.38
CA GLY A 149 -3.34 5.12 9.79
C GLY A 149 -4.57 4.69 10.55
N GLY A 150 -5.71 5.18 10.10
CA GLY A 150 -6.94 5.04 10.86
C GLY A 150 -8.17 5.36 10.06
N LYS A 151 -9.32 5.30 10.75
CA LYS A 151 -10.60 5.69 10.17
C LYS A 151 -10.62 7.20 10.01
N ARG A 152 -11.28 7.67 8.95
CA ARG A 152 -11.53 9.10 8.78
C ARG A 152 -12.25 9.63 10.02
N GLY A 153 -11.57 10.52 10.73
CA GLY A 153 -11.97 11.01 12.03
C GLY A 153 -12.93 12.19 11.92
N ARG A 154 -13.56 12.51 13.05
CA ARG A 154 -14.19 13.80 13.30
C ARG A 154 -13.29 14.58 14.25
N LEU A 155 -12.65 15.64 13.77
CA LEU A 155 -11.92 16.59 14.58
C LEU A 155 -12.89 17.31 15.54
N LEU A 156 -12.49 17.41 16.80
CA LEU A 156 -13.11 18.34 17.74
C LEU A 156 -12.52 19.72 17.48
N CYS A 157 -13.30 20.63 16.89
CA CYS A 157 -12.90 22.03 16.80
C CYS A 157 -12.99 22.70 18.20
N ALA A 158 -12.17 23.70 18.47
CA ALA A 158 -12.17 24.45 19.75
C ALA A 158 -13.55 25.05 20.11
N THR A 159 -14.43 25.21 19.12
CA THR A 159 -15.83 25.62 19.25
C THR A 159 -16.81 24.46 19.05
N ALA A 160 -16.68 23.37 19.83
CA ALA A 160 -17.69 22.29 19.96
C ALA A 160 -18.41 21.88 18.65
N CYS A 161 -17.69 21.92 17.53
CA CYS A 161 -18.16 21.58 16.21
C CYS A 161 -17.34 20.40 15.73
N TYR A 162 -18.02 19.33 15.34
CA TYR A 162 -17.37 18.19 14.72
C TYR A 162 -17.13 18.54 13.25
N LEU A 163 -15.87 18.68 12.87
CA LEU A 163 -15.50 18.76 11.45
C LEU A 163 -14.88 17.42 11.08
N GLU A 164 -15.38 16.78 10.04
CA GLU A 164 -14.70 15.61 9.49
C GLU A 164 -13.31 16.01 8.99
N ASP A 165 -12.36 15.08 9.05
CA ASP A 165 -11.06 15.27 8.41
C ASP A 165 -11.27 15.75 6.97
N PRO A 166 -10.61 16.85 6.52
CA PRO A 166 -10.93 17.50 5.25
C PRO A 166 -10.66 16.60 4.04
N THR A 167 -9.66 15.72 4.13
CA THR A 167 -9.29 14.76 3.09
C THR A 167 -8.82 13.44 3.73
N LEU A 168 -8.79 12.37 2.95
CA LEU A 168 -8.23 11.09 3.40
C LEU A 168 -6.72 11.14 3.59
N LEU A 169 -6.03 11.93 2.76
CA LEU A 169 -4.61 12.21 2.97
C LEU A 169 -4.36 12.87 4.33
N PHE A 170 -5.21 13.83 4.72
CA PHE A 170 -5.14 14.43 6.06
C PHE A 170 -5.30 13.38 7.16
N THR A 171 -6.25 12.45 7.02
CA THR A 171 -6.41 11.33 7.96
C THR A 171 -5.13 10.50 8.07
N ALA A 172 -4.56 10.04 6.96
CA ALA A 172 -3.33 9.23 6.99
C ALA A 172 -2.17 9.95 7.68
N LEU A 173 -2.00 11.24 7.38
CA LEU A 173 -0.94 12.08 7.95
C LEU A 173 -1.15 12.36 9.44
N ARG A 174 -2.38 12.70 9.86
CA ARG A 174 -2.75 12.91 11.26
C ARG A 174 -2.51 11.65 12.09
N GLU A 175 -3.02 10.51 11.63
CA GLU A 175 -2.86 9.23 12.33
C GLU A 175 -1.39 8.80 12.39
N THR A 176 -0.60 9.06 11.36
CA THR A 176 0.85 8.81 11.39
C THR A 176 1.55 9.64 12.46
N GLU A 177 1.19 10.92 12.59
CA GLU A 177 1.73 11.78 13.64
C GLU A 177 1.28 11.32 15.03
N GLU A 178 0.00 10.95 15.20
CA GLU A 178 -0.55 10.46 16.47
C GLU A 178 0.04 9.11 16.91
N GLU A 179 0.25 8.18 15.97
CA GLU A 179 0.73 6.83 16.27
C GLU A 179 2.26 6.78 16.45
N ILE A 180 3.03 7.43 15.59
CA ILE A 180 4.49 7.27 15.51
C ILE A 180 5.27 8.59 15.47
N SER A 181 4.63 9.73 15.79
CA SER A 181 5.27 11.04 15.96
C SER A 181 6.07 11.54 14.74
N ILE A 182 5.78 11.03 13.54
CA ILE A 182 6.37 11.55 12.30
C ILE A 182 5.45 12.69 11.80
N PRO A 183 5.90 13.95 11.83
CA PRO A 183 5.04 15.06 11.45
C PRO A 183 4.80 15.07 9.93
N PRO A 184 3.64 15.57 9.46
CA PRO A 184 3.35 15.69 8.03
C PRO A 184 4.43 16.47 7.26
N SER A 185 5.06 17.44 7.92
CA SER A 185 6.14 18.24 7.34
C SER A 185 7.43 17.46 7.08
N ALA A 186 7.58 16.21 7.54
CA ALA A 186 8.71 15.34 7.27
C ALA A 186 8.48 14.38 6.08
N ILE A 187 7.27 14.39 5.52
CA ILE A 187 6.82 13.41 4.52
C ILE A 187 6.62 14.10 3.17
N ASP A 188 7.23 13.54 2.12
CA ASP A 188 6.91 13.84 0.72
C ASP A 188 5.88 12.83 0.22
N ILE A 189 4.67 13.29 -0.07
CA ILE A 189 3.63 12.42 -0.63
C ILE A 189 3.94 12.16 -2.11
N LEU A 190 4.03 10.87 -2.45
CA LEU A 190 4.31 10.42 -3.81
C LEU A 190 3.02 10.15 -4.60
N GLY A 191 1.96 9.74 -3.89
CA GLY A 191 0.64 9.53 -4.49
C GLY A 191 -0.25 8.62 -3.65
N GLU A 192 -1.44 8.36 -4.18
CA GLU A 192 -2.42 7.43 -3.61
C GLU A 192 -2.42 6.14 -4.42
N SER A 193 -2.43 4.98 -3.76
CA SER A 193 -2.67 3.69 -4.42
C SER A 193 -4.16 3.34 -4.38
N TYR A 194 -4.56 2.25 -5.03
CA TYR A 194 -5.96 1.87 -5.07
C TYR A 194 -6.55 1.58 -3.70
N ALA A 195 -7.77 2.07 -3.52
CA ALA A 195 -8.56 1.76 -2.36
C ALA A 195 -8.85 0.26 -2.27
N LEU A 196 -8.62 -0.30 -1.11
CA LEU A 196 -8.87 -1.71 -0.80
C LEU A 196 -10.01 -1.81 0.22
N SER A 197 -10.65 -2.96 0.26
CA SER A 197 -11.73 -3.23 1.21
C SER A 197 -11.26 -4.21 2.28
N ASN A 198 -11.69 -4.02 3.52
CA ASN A 198 -11.61 -5.09 4.51
C ASN A 198 -12.46 -6.30 4.09
N HIS A 199 -12.23 -7.44 4.75
CA HIS A 199 -12.93 -8.69 4.49
C HIS A 199 -14.47 -8.54 4.59
N GLU A 200 -14.97 -7.78 5.57
CA GLU A 200 -16.41 -7.57 5.79
C GLU A 200 -17.06 -6.58 4.82
N ARG A 201 -16.32 -5.99 3.88
CA ARG A 201 -16.83 -4.98 2.91
C ARG A 201 -17.45 -3.74 3.55
N SER A 202 -17.08 -3.45 4.81
CA SER A 202 -17.61 -2.35 5.61
C SER A 202 -16.61 -1.22 5.84
N LEU A 203 -15.37 -1.38 5.37
CA LEU A 203 -14.31 -0.40 5.44
C LEU A 203 -13.60 -0.32 4.09
N ARG A 204 -13.56 0.87 3.51
CA ARG A 204 -12.71 1.23 2.38
C ARG A 204 -11.46 1.92 2.93
N VAL A 205 -10.30 1.40 2.56
CA VAL A 205 -8.99 1.87 3.02
C VAL A 205 -8.23 2.44 1.86
N HIS A 206 -7.80 3.69 1.98
CA HIS A 206 -7.04 4.44 0.99
C HIS A 206 -5.56 4.50 1.36
N PRO A 207 -4.67 3.77 0.68
CA PRO A 207 -3.25 3.79 0.95
C PRO A 207 -2.58 4.98 0.25
N PHE A 208 -1.83 5.78 0.99
CA PHE A 208 -0.98 6.83 0.45
C PHE A 208 0.48 6.42 0.56
N VAL A 209 1.25 6.55 -0.51
CA VAL A 209 2.69 6.32 -0.49
C VAL A 209 3.38 7.63 -0.17
N GLY A 210 4.18 7.65 0.89
CA GLY A 210 4.95 8.84 1.28
C GLY A 210 6.39 8.48 1.61
N PHE A 211 7.31 9.36 1.22
CA PHE A 211 8.73 9.24 1.55
C PHE A 211 9.07 10.11 2.76
N VAL A 212 9.62 9.50 3.81
CA VAL A 212 10.15 10.22 4.97
C VAL A 212 11.55 10.73 4.60
N ARG A 213 11.70 12.06 4.55
CA ARG A 213 12.88 12.71 3.93
C ARG A 213 14.19 12.36 4.62
N GLU A 214 14.17 12.35 5.95
CA GLU A 214 15.37 12.08 6.75
C GLU A 214 15.50 10.59 7.07
N PRO A 215 16.72 10.02 7.05
CA PRO A 215 16.95 8.66 7.51
C PRO A 215 16.50 8.45 8.95
N LEU A 216 15.88 7.30 9.21
CA LEU A 216 15.31 6.96 10.51
C LEU A 216 16.23 5.99 11.26
N VAL A 217 16.31 6.21 12.58
CA VAL A 217 16.81 5.22 13.53
C VAL A 217 15.59 4.63 14.24
N VAL A 218 15.19 3.41 13.86
CA VAL A 218 13.91 2.81 14.30
C VAL A 218 13.76 2.79 15.82
N SER A 219 14.84 2.51 16.56
CA SER A 219 14.85 2.47 18.03
C SER A 219 14.62 3.83 18.70
N GLN A 220 14.67 4.94 17.95
CA GLN A 220 14.43 6.30 18.43
C GLN A 220 13.06 6.85 18.04
N ILE A 221 12.27 6.10 17.26
CA ILE A 221 10.91 6.51 16.88
C ILE A 221 10.03 6.50 18.13
N GLN A 222 9.42 7.64 18.44
CA GLN A 222 8.45 7.76 19.51
C GLN A 222 7.09 7.30 19.00
N PHE A 223 6.39 6.46 19.75
CA PHE A 223 5.06 5.98 19.39
C PHE A 223 4.10 6.02 20.57
N ASN A 224 2.81 6.10 20.29
CA ASN A 224 1.77 6.07 21.30
C ASN A 224 1.53 4.62 21.79
N PRO A 225 1.88 4.27 23.04
CA PRO A 225 1.81 2.89 23.53
C PRO A 225 0.36 2.37 23.68
N HIS A 226 -0.63 3.26 23.65
CA HIS A 226 -2.04 2.86 23.65
C HIS A 226 -2.49 2.25 22.31
N GLU A 227 -1.77 2.54 21.24
CA GLU A 227 -2.16 2.14 19.87
C GLU A 227 -1.08 1.29 19.19
N VAL A 228 0.19 1.56 19.51
CA VAL A 228 1.35 0.88 18.93
C VAL A 228 2.16 0.20 20.04
N GLU A 229 2.51 -1.06 19.83
CA GLU A 229 3.38 -1.84 20.73
C GLU A 229 4.85 -1.73 20.32
N SER A 230 5.12 -1.75 19.03
CA SER A 230 6.46 -1.62 18.47
C SER A 230 6.42 -1.08 17.04
N VAL A 231 7.58 -0.59 16.60
CA VAL A 231 7.80 -0.09 15.24
C VAL A 231 9.01 -0.85 14.68
N PHE A 232 8.92 -1.27 13.42
CA PHE A 232 10.03 -1.91 12.72
C PHE A 232 10.06 -1.51 11.25
N ALA A 233 11.18 -1.73 10.58
CA ALA A 233 11.31 -1.48 9.15
C ALA A 233 11.79 -2.74 8.44
N LEU A 234 11.32 -2.95 7.21
CA LEU A 234 11.83 -3.98 6.31
C LEU A 234 12.44 -3.29 5.10
N SER A 235 13.69 -3.62 4.77
CA SER A 235 14.33 -3.11 3.55
C SER A 235 13.58 -3.60 2.31
N LEU A 236 13.55 -2.80 1.25
CA LEU A 236 12.94 -3.19 -0.02
C LEU A 236 13.56 -4.47 -0.58
N ASP A 237 14.88 -4.63 -0.50
CA ASP A 237 15.55 -5.88 -0.92
C ASP A 237 14.97 -7.12 -0.22
N TYR A 238 14.64 -6.99 1.08
CA TYR A 238 14.06 -8.07 1.87
C TYR A 238 12.61 -8.36 1.47
N LEU A 239 11.81 -7.31 1.25
CA LEU A 239 10.41 -7.43 0.83
C LEU A 239 10.25 -7.98 -0.59
N LEU A 240 11.22 -7.70 -1.47
CA LEU A 240 11.20 -8.13 -2.86
C LEU A 240 11.78 -9.53 -3.06
N ASP A 241 12.51 -10.07 -2.08
CA ASP A 241 12.97 -11.46 -2.10
C ASP A 241 11.76 -12.42 -2.04
N PRO A 242 11.52 -13.23 -3.09
CA PRO A 242 10.37 -14.14 -3.12
C PRO A 242 10.38 -15.18 -1.99
N SER A 243 11.51 -15.48 -1.37
CA SER A 243 11.60 -16.43 -0.25
C SER A 243 10.97 -15.91 1.05
N ASN A 244 10.84 -14.58 1.16
CA ASN A 244 10.21 -13.88 2.27
C ASN A 244 8.71 -13.64 2.04
N ARG A 245 8.16 -14.08 0.90
CA ARG A 245 6.74 -13.98 0.57
C ARG A 245 6.15 -15.36 0.31
N THR A 246 4.95 -15.61 0.81
CA THR A 246 4.19 -16.83 0.51
C THR A 246 2.74 -16.50 0.24
N LEU A 247 2.07 -17.35 -0.54
CA LEU A 247 0.62 -17.31 -0.71
C LEU A 247 0.01 -18.38 0.18
N VAL A 248 -0.84 -17.97 1.12
CA VAL A 248 -1.54 -18.87 2.03
C VAL A 248 -2.96 -19.07 1.53
N PRO A 249 -3.43 -20.33 1.37
CA PRO A 249 -4.82 -20.60 1.00
C PRO A 249 -5.80 -20.05 2.03
N PHE A 250 -6.82 -19.34 1.56
CA PHE A 250 -7.94 -18.91 2.38
C PHE A 250 -8.98 -20.03 2.48
N ARG A 251 -8.78 -20.93 3.46
CA ARG A 251 -9.64 -22.11 3.65
C ARG A 251 -9.81 -22.86 2.32
N ASP A 252 -11.00 -23.40 2.05
CA ASP A 252 -11.33 -24.11 0.82
C ASP A 252 -11.93 -23.20 -0.27
N SER A 253 -11.69 -21.88 -0.20
CA SER A 253 -12.31 -20.92 -1.13
C SER A 253 -11.69 -20.93 -2.54
N GLY A 254 -10.56 -21.60 -2.72
CA GLY A 254 -9.75 -21.52 -3.95
C GLY A 254 -8.99 -20.20 -4.11
N VAL A 255 -9.09 -19.28 -3.14
CA VAL A 255 -8.37 -18.01 -3.11
C VAL A 255 -7.20 -18.11 -2.14
N SER A 256 -6.05 -17.52 -2.48
CA SER A 256 -4.91 -17.37 -1.57
C SER A 256 -4.66 -15.89 -1.26
N TYR A 257 -4.05 -15.62 -0.11
CA TYR A 257 -3.65 -14.27 0.31
C TYR A 257 -2.14 -14.20 0.55
N PRO A 258 -1.52 -13.04 0.31
CA PRO A 258 -0.10 -12.85 0.56
C PRO A 258 0.19 -12.80 2.07
N VAL A 259 1.31 -13.40 2.44
CA VAL A 259 1.93 -13.28 3.76
C VAL A 259 3.41 -12.98 3.54
N PHE A 260 3.91 -11.93 4.18
CA PHE A 260 5.33 -11.60 4.21
C PHE A 260 5.91 -12.01 5.55
N LYS A 261 6.94 -12.85 5.49
CA LYS A 261 7.74 -13.22 6.64
C LYS A 261 8.54 -12.00 7.09
N THR A 262 8.88 -11.96 8.36
CA THR A 262 9.80 -10.98 8.91
C THR A 262 11.01 -11.68 9.51
N PRO A 263 12.12 -10.96 9.74
CA PRO A 263 13.25 -11.47 10.49
C PRO A 263 12.82 -11.99 11.87
N ALA A 264 13.53 -13.00 12.39
CA ALA A 264 13.16 -13.68 13.63
C ALA A 264 13.11 -12.72 14.84
N GLU A 265 13.95 -11.69 14.83
CA GLU A 265 13.99 -10.61 15.81
C GLU A 265 12.72 -9.74 15.83
N VAL A 266 11.98 -9.65 14.73
CA VAL A 266 10.68 -8.96 14.66
C VAL A 266 9.56 -9.86 15.18
N GLY A 267 9.60 -11.15 14.85
CA GLY A 267 8.76 -12.18 15.48
C GLY A 267 7.27 -12.14 15.12
N VAL A 268 6.86 -11.34 14.14
CA VAL A 268 5.47 -11.25 13.65
C VAL A 268 5.42 -11.26 12.12
N GLU A 269 4.40 -11.84 11.51
CA GLU A 269 4.26 -11.80 10.04
C GLU A 269 3.44 -10.59 9.58
N VAL A 270 3.67 -10.12 8.36
CA VAL A 270 2.77 -9.17 7.70
C VAL A 270 1.72 -9.96 6.92
N TRP A 271 0.47 -9.88 7.34
CA TRP A 271 -0.65 -10.61 6.74
C TRP A 271 -1.90 -9.71 6.66
N GLY A 272 -3.00 -10.27 6.14
CA GLY A 272 -4.28 -9.57 6.08
C GLY A 272 -4.26 -8.37 5.13
N LEU A 273 -5.02 -7.32 5.48
CA LEU A 273 -5.15 -6.13 4.62
C LEU A 273 -3.81 -5.41 4.39
N THR A 274 -2.94 -5.38 5.40
CA THR A 274 -1.59 -4.80 5.28
C THR A 274 -0.78 -5.53 4.21
N ALA A 275 -0.81 -6.86 4.19
CA ALA A 275 -0.11 -7.64 3.17
C ALA A 275 -0.73 -7.44 1.77
N PHE A 276 -2.05 -7.31 1.64
CA PHE A 276 -2.67 -6.98 0.36
C PHE A 276 -2.24 -5.60 -0.17
N ILE A 277 -2.23 -4.58 0.70
CA ILE A 277 -1.76 -3.24 0.35
C ILE A 277 -0.28 -3.31 -0.08
N LEU A 278 0.55 -4.03 0.68
CA LEU A 278 1.97 -4.16 0.37
C LEU A 278 2.20 -4.91 -0.95
N ASP A 279 1.45 -5.98 -1.20
CA ASP A 279 1.56 -6.77 -2.42
C ASP A 279 1.14 -5.99 -3.67
N GLU A 280 0.11 -5.15 -3.54
CA GLU A 280 -0.37 -4.28 -4.62
C GLU A 280 0.60 -3.14 -4.92
N THR A 281 1.25 -2.59 -3.89
CA THR A 281 2.22 -1.49 -4.04
C THR A 281 3.63 -1.97 -4.40
N THR A 282 3.96 -3.25 -4.18
CA THR A 282 5.25 -3.85 -4.53
C THR A 282 5.61 -3.68 -6.02
N PRO A 283 4.70 -3.90 -7.00
CA PRO A 283 4.94 -3.55 -8.40
C PRO A 283 5.38 -2.11 -8.65
N ILE A 284 4.89 -1.14 -7.87
CA ILE A 284 5.28 0.27 -7.97
C ILE A 284 6.74 0.43 -7.54
N VAL A 285 7.14 -0.25 -6.45
CA VAL A 285 8.53 -0.29 -5.97
C VAL A 285 9.48 -0.88 -7.01
N TYR A 286 9.10 -2.01 -7.64
CA TYR A 286 9.91 -2.66 -8.68
C TYR A 286 10.22 -1.71 -9.86
N LEU A 287 9.27 -0.87 -10.24
CA LEU A 287 9.42 0.06 -11.35
C LEU A 287 10.29 1.28 -11.01
N ALA A 288 10.38 1.64 -9.72
CA ALA A 288 11.18 2.76 -9.26
C ALA A 288 12.66 2.40 -8.93
N GLY A 289 13.00 1.11 -8.83
CA GLY A 289 14.31 0.65 -8.32
C GLY A 289 15.19 -0.19 -9.28
N GLY A 290 14.76 -0.50 -10.51
CA GLY A 290 15.53 -1.32 -11.47
C GLY A 290 15.27 -2.85 -11.37
N THR A 291 14.99 -3.48 -12.53
CA THR A 291 14.14 -4.67 -12.83
C THR A 291 14.64 -6.09 -12.41
N PRO A 292 13.74 -7.11 -12.21
CA PRO A 292 13.01 -7.79 -13.30
C PRO A 292 11.50 -7.99 -13.10
N TYR A 293 10.74 -7.79 -14.19
CA TYR A 293 9.41 -8.36 -14.39
C TYR A 293 9.55 -9.74 -15.04
N ASN A 294 9.00 -10.77 -14.41
CA ASN A 294 8.35 -11.83 -15.16
C ASN A 294 7.17 -12.34 -14.33
N ILE A 295 5.95 -12.02 -14.76
CA ILE A 295 4.70 -12.60 -14.24
C ILE A 295 4.65 -14.05 -14.76
N GLY A 296 5.54 -14.90 -14.24
CA GLY A 296 5.49 -16.33 -14.46
C GLY A 296 4.66 -16.94 -13.34
N ASN A 297 3.43 -17.35 -13.67
CA ASN A 297 2.48 -18.17 -12.89
C ASN A 297 1.25 -17.44 -12.29
N ALA A 298 0.67 -16.50 -13.02
CA ALA A 298 -0.78 -16.31 -12.96
C ALA A 298 -1.37 -16.73 -14.32
N GLU A 299 -1.57 -18.04 -14.52
CA GLU A 299 -2.66 -18.46 -15.38
C GLU A 299 -3.95 -17.96 -14.71
N LEU A 300 -4.63 -17.04 -15.38
CA LEU A 300 -6.01 -16.62 -15.09
C LEU A 300 -6.99 -17.74 -15.40
#